data_AF-Q9XD50-F1
#
_entry.id   AF-Q9XD50-F1
#
_cell.length_a   1.000
_cell.length_b   1.000
_cell.length_c   1.000
_cell.angle_alpha   90.00
_cell.angle_beta   90.00
_cell.angle_gamma   90.00
#
_symmetry.space_group_name_H-M   'P 1'
#
loop_
_entity.id
_entity.type
_entity.pdbx_description
1 polymer ?
#
loop_
_entity_poly.entity_id
_entity_poly.type
_entity_poly.pdbx_seq_one_letter_code
_entity_poly.pdbx_strand_id
1 'polypeptide(L)'
;MNAKTLDAIKPFLDWIPLIVFFYIYKTTEGEGSEHIIAATTGLLIATLIVYGLMFVLQKFTLEKRQWLVVVLTVVFGGLTMAFQDDFYIRLKAPIINAVFAFGLAMSPLFLGGTPGIQKMLGPIFEMTPKQWMKLNWVWVGFFTLMAVLQALFAFVWVEYWAMFTAFGDMIVMVVFMVAQFWFLRGFMRKDIK
;
A
#
# COMPACT_ATOMS: atom_id res chain seq x y z
N MET A 1 -8.24 -11.19 39.05
CA MET A 1 -6.98 -11.89 38.68
C MET A 1 -5.80 -11.04 39.11
N ASN A 2 -4.76 -11.61 39.72
CA ASN A 2 -3.56 -10.83 40.09
C ASN A 2 -2.66 -10.63 38.87
N ALA A 3 -1.75 -9.64 38.91
CA ALA A 3 -0.87 -9.31 37.78
C ALA A 3 -0.02 -10.50 37.31
N LYS A 4 0.51 -11.31 38.24
CA LYS A 4 1.32 -12.50 37.92
C LYS A 4 0.53 -13.54 37.13
N THR A 5 -0.72 -13.79 37.51
CA THR A 5 -1.60 -14.73 36.79
C THR A 5 -1.95 -14.18 35.41
N LEU A 6 -2.22 -12.88 35.28
CA LEU A 6 -2.45 -12.26 33.99
C LEU A 6 -1.23 -12.38 33.07
N ASP A 7 -0.04 -12.05 33.57
CA ASP A 7 1.21 -12.14 32.80
C ASP A 7 1.54 -13.58 32.38
N ALA A 8 1.17 -14.58 33.18
CA ALA A 8 1.35 -15.99 32.83
C ALA A 8 0.40 -16.45 31.69
N ILE A 9 -0.81 -15.90 31.60
CA ILE A 9 -1.79 -16.28 30.56
C ILE A 9 -1.69 -15.43 29.29
N LYS A 10 -1.13 -14.22 29.36
CA LYS A 10 -0.97 -13.29 28.22
C LYS A 10 -0.41 -13.98 26.97
N PRO A 11 0.71 -14.73 27.03
CA PRO A 11 1.24 -15.38 25.84
C PRO A 11 0.23 -16.34 25.21
N PHE A 12 -0.49 -17.13 26.03
CA PHE A 12 -1.49 -18.07 25.52
C PHE A 12 -2.67 -17.35 24.86
N LEU A 13 -3.11 -16.23 25.42
CA LEU A 13 -4.15 -15.39 24.83
C LEU A 13 -3.71 -14.82 23.46
N ASP A 14 -2.45 -14.40 23.34
CA ASP A 14 -1.90 -13.85 22.09
C ASP A 14 -1.87 -14.86 20.94
N TRP A 15 -1.84 -16.17 21.23
CA TRP A 15 -1.92 -17.23 20.22
C TRP A 15 -3.34 -17.53 19.73
N ILE A 16 -4.38 -17.18 20.50
CA ILE A 16 -5.78 -17.51 20.17
C ILE A 16 -6.17 -17.01 18.77
N PRO A 17 -5.93 -15.73 18.38
CA PRO A 17 -6.33 -15.26 17.06
C PRO A 17 -5.66 -16.02 15.92
N LEU A 18 -4.39 -16.40 16.10
CA LEU A 18 -3.64 -17.17 15.12
C LEU A 18 -4.17 -18.60 15.00
N ILE A 19 -4.50 -19.24 16.12
CA ILE A 19 -5.13 -20.57 16.13
C ILE A 19 -6.48 -20.53 15.43
N VAL A 20 -7.30 -19.52 15.71
CA VAL A 20 -8.61 -19.33 15.06
C VAL A 20 -8.44 -19.14 13.55
N PHE A 21 -7.47 -18.33 13.11
CA PHE A 21 -7.16 -18.15 11.70
C PHE A 21 -6.86 -19.48 11.02
N PHE A 22 -5.89 -20.25 11.54
CA PHE A 22 -5.49 -21.51 10.93
C PHE A 22 -6.58 -22.57 10.99
N TYR A 23 -7.36 -22.60 12.07
CA TYR A 23 -8.49 -23.49 12.20
C TYR A 23 -9.51 -23.23 11.08
N ILE A 24 -9.97 -21.99 10.93
CA ILE A 24 -10.94 -21.63 9.90
C ILE A 24 -10.36 -21.79 8.49
N TYR A 25 -9.11 -21.41 8.28
CA TYR A 25 -8.42 -21.59 7.00
C TYR A 25 -8.39 -23.06 6.56
N LYS A 26 -8.23 -23.98 7.51
CA LYS A 26 -8.15 -25.43 7.22
C LYS A 26 -9.51 -26.10 7.13
N THR A 27 -10.51 -25.65 7.89
CA THR A 27 -11.85 -26.26 7.91
C THR A 27 -12.80 -25.71 6.85
N THR A 28 -12.52 -24.52 6.32
CA THR A 28 -13.32 -23.94 5.24
C THR A 28 -12.84 -24.50 3.91
N GLU A 29 -13.62 -25.43 3.35
CA GLU A 29 -13.50 -25.81 1.95
C GLU A 29 -14.12 -24.70 1.09
N GLY A 30 -13.33 -24.06 0.23
CA GLY A 30 -13.80 -23.04 -0.71
C GLY A 30 -12.84 -22.87 -1.86
N GLU A 31 -13.36 -22.66 -3.08
CA GLU A 31 -12.53 -22.33 -4.25
C GLU A 31 -12.19 -20.84 -4.26
N GLY A 32 -10.97 -20.49 -4.67
CA GLY A 32 -10.57 -19.09 -4.82
C GLY A 32 -10.26 -18.38 -3.49
N SER A 33 -10.95 -17.28 -3.20
CA SER A 33 -10.59 -16.37 -2.09
C SER A 33 -11.45 -16.52 -0.82
N GLU A 34 -12.52 -17.33 -0.87
CA GLU A 34 -13.50 -17.49 0.23
C GLU A 34 -12.87 -18.01 1.53
N HIS A 35 -12.01 -19.03 1.45
CA HIS A 35 -11.35 -19.60 2.62
C HIS A 35 -10.42 -18.58 3.31
N ILE A 36 -9.82 -17.67 2.52
CA ILE A 36 -9.00 -16.57 3.05
C ILE A 36 -9.89 -15.55 3.77
N ILE A 37 -11.07 -15.19 3.21
CA ILE A 37 -12.01 -14.28 3.92
C ILE A 37 -12.40 -14.87 5.25
N ALA A 38 -12.87 -16.12 5.26
CA ALA A 38 -13.35 -16.76 6.47
C ALA A 38 -12.26 -16.76 7.55
N ALA A 39 -11.03 -17.14 7.17
CA ALA A 39 -9.89 -17.14 8.07
C ALA A 39 -9.54 -15.74 8.58
N THR A 40 -9.46 -14.75 7.69
CA THR A 40 -9.18 -13.35 8.06
C THR A 40 -10.29 -12.75 8.91
N THR A 41 -11.56 -13.10 8.66
CA THR A 41 -12.71 -12.67 9.47
C THR A 41 -12.59 -13.22 10.89
N GLY A 42 -12.32 -14.52 11.01
CA GLY A 42 -12.10 -15.16 12.30
C GLY A 42 -10.91 -14.56 13.05
N LEU A 43 -9.80 -14.29 12.35
CA LEU A 43 -8.63 -13.61 12.93
C LEU A 43 -9.00 -12.23 13.47
N LEU A 44 -9.75 -11.43 12.71
CA LEU A 44 -10.20 -10.09 13.12
C LEU A 44 -11.09 -10.17 14.37
N ILE A 45 -12.12 -11.01 14.34
CA ILE A 45 -13.05 -11.19 15.47
C ILE A 45 -12.29 -11.69 16.71
N ALA A 46 -11.46 -12.72 16.57
CA ALA A 46 -10.69 -13.27 17.69
C ALA A 46 -9.71 -12.23 18.26
N THR A 47 -9.03 -11.47 17.40
CA THR A 47 -8.16 -10.36 17.83
C THR A 47 -8.94 -9.35 18.64
N LEU A 48 -10.08 -8.87 18.14
CA LEU A 48 -10.88 -7.87 18.84
C LEU A 48 -11.42 -8.38 20.18
N ILE A 49 -11.85 -9.64 20.26
CA ILE A 49 -12.30 -10.26 21.51
C ILE A 49 -11.14 -10.38 22.51
N VAL A 50 -10.02 -10.96 22.10
CA VAL A 50 -8.86 -11.20 22.97
C VAL A 50 -8.30 -9.88 23.51
N TYR A 51 -8.03 -8.92 22.64
CA TYR A 51 -7.47 -7.63 23.05
C TYR A 51 -8.51 -6.73 23.73
N GLY A 52 -9.80 -6.88 23.43
CA GLY A 52 -10.89 -6.24 24.17
C GLY A 52 -10.99 -6.75 25.62
N LEU A 53 -10.90 -8.07 25.82
CA LEU A 53 -10.84 -8.67 27.15
C LEU A 53 -9.57 -8.26 27.89
N MET A 54 -8.40 -8.28 27.23
CA MET A 54 -7.16 -7.81 27.85
C MET A 54 -7.21 -6.33 28.22
N PHE A 55 -7.85 -5.48 27.42
CA PHE A 55 -8.04 -4.07 27.75
C PHE A 55 -8.82 -3.89 29.04
N VAL A 56 -9.91 -4.64 29.25
CA VAL A 56 -10.69 -4.60 30.51
C VAL A 56 -9.89 -5.18 31.67
N LEU A 57 -9.23 -6.34 31.49
CA LEU A 57 -8.44 -7.00 32.53
C LEU A 57 -7.20 -6.21 32.97
N GLN A 58 -6.62 -5.42 32.06
CA GLN A 58 -5.48 -4.53 32.29
C GLN A 58 -5.90 -3.12 32.72
N LYS A 59 -7.13 -2.94 33.22
CA LYS A 59 -7.67 -1.65 33.71
C LYS A 59 -7.66 -0.55 32.64
N PHE A 60 -8.18 -0.85 31.45
CA PHE A 60 -8.30 0.09 30.33
C PHE A 60 -6.94 0.58 29.78
N THR A 61 -5.93 -0.28 29.82
CA THR A 61 -4.63 -0.02 29.20
C THR A 61 -4.22 -1.21 28.34
N LEU A 62 -3.68 -0.95 27.15
CA LEU A 62 -3.02 -1.96 26.33
C LEU A 62 -1.54 -1.60 26.20
N GLU A 63 -0.68 -2.60 26.25
CA GLU A 63 0.75 -2.41 25.98
C GLU A 63 0.95 -2.00 24.50
N LYS A 64 2.03 -1.27 24.21
CA LYS A 64 2.33 -0.82 22.82
C LYS A 64 2.34 -1.96 21.81
N ARG A 65 2.81 -3.14 22.23
CA ARG A 65 2.84 -4.36 21.41
C ARG A 65 1.44 -4.85 21.05
N GLN A 66 0.52 -4.81 22.01
CA GLN A 66 -0.87 -5.24 21.84
C GLN A 66 -1.60 -4.30 20.89
N TRP A 67 -1.42 -2.99 21.05
CA TRP A 67 -1.91 -1.99 20.10
C TRP A 67 -1.40 -2.23 18.69
N LEU A 68 -0.11 -2.53 18.54
CA LEU A 68 0.48 -2.83 17.24
C LEU A 68 -0.17 -4.06 16.62
N VAL A 69 -0.38 -5.14 17.36
CA VAL A 69 -1.07 -6.34 16.84
C VAL A 69 -2.50 -5.99 16.41
N VAL A 70 -3.28 -5.30 17.25
CA VAL A 70 -4.66 -4.92 16.90
C VAL A 70 -4.70 -4.05 15.64
N VAL A 71 -3.89 -2.99 15.57
CA VAL A 71 -3.86 -2.08 14.42
C VAL A 71 -3.43 -2.79 13.16
N LEU A 72 -2.33 -3.57 13.21
CA LEU A 72 -1.85 -4.28 12.03
C LEU A 72 -2.85 -5.34 11.57
N THR A 73 -3.44 -6.11 12.48
CA THR A 73 -4.44 -7.11 12.13
C THR A 73 -5.69 -6.47 11.53
N VAL A 74 -6.16 -5.34 12.07
CA VAL A 74 -7.31 -4.61 11.52
C VAL A 74 -7.00 -4.03 10.15
N VAL A 75 -5.84 -3.37 9.98
CA VAL A 75 -5.45 -2.75 8.72
C VAL A 75 -5.20 -3.81 7.64
N PHE A 76 -4.34 -4.80 7.91
CA PHE A 76 -4.02 -5.83 6.92
C PHE A 76 -5.18 -6.80 6.71
N GLY A 77 -5.91 -7.19 7.75
CA GLY A 77 -7.09 -8.04 7.61
C GLY A 77 -8.20 -7.34 6.83
N GLY A 78 -8.45 -6.06 7.12
CA GLY A 78 -9.38 -5.24 6.34
C GLY A 78 -8.95 -5.07 4.88
N LEU A 79 -7.64 -4.90 4.63
CA LEU A 79 -7.11 -4.89 3.26
C LEU A 79 -7.31 -6.23 2.56
N THR A 80 -7.06 -7.36 3.22
CA THR A 80 -7.29 -8.69 2.64
C THR A 80 -8.76 -8.91 2.26
N MET A 81 -9.70 -8.43 3.08
CA MET A 81 -11.13 -8.47 2.76
C MET A 81 -11.50 -7.51 1.63
N ALA A 82 -10.96 -6.29 1.66
CA ALA A 82 -11.20 -5.31 0.60
C ALA A 82 -10.66 -5.84 -0.74
N PHE A 83 -9.46 -6.41 -0.80
CA PHE A 83 -8.81 -6.79 -2.07
C PHE A 83 -9.39 -8.02 -2.79
N GLN A 84 -10.54 -8.56 -2.38
CA GLN A 84 -11.13 -9.72 -3.05
C GLN A 84 -12.18 -9.40 -4.11
N ASP A 85 -12.87 -8.26 -3.99
CA ASP A 85 -13.77 -7.84 -5.05
C ASP A 85 -12.93 -7.47 -6.27
N ASP A 86 -13.34 -7.96 -7.43
CA ASP A 86 -12.79 -7.55 -8.72
C ASP A 86 -12.80 -6.01 -8.85
N PHE A 87 -13.78 -5.34 -8.23
CA PHE A 87 -13.80 -3.89 -8.09
C PHE A 87 -12.57 -3.31 -7.36
N TYR A 88 -12.18 -3.87 -6.20
CA TYR A 88 -11.05 -3.36 -5.42
C TYR A 88 -9.71 -3.70 -6.08
N ILE A 89 -9.60 -4.87 -6.72
CA ILE A 89 -8.40 -5.25 -7.48
C ILE A 89 -8.16 -4.23 -8.60
N ARG A 90 -9.23 -3.87 -9.33
CA ARG A 90 -9.19 -2.85 -10.39
C ARG A 90 -8.93 -1.44 -9.85
N LEU A 91 -9.53 -1.07 -8.71
CA LEU A 91 -9.39 0.24 -8.07
C LEU A 91 -8.01 0.49 -7.45
N LYS A 92 -7.29 -0.58 -7.08
CA LYS A 92 -5.96 -0.47 -6.45
C LYS A 92 -4.96 0.30 -7.33
N ALA A 93 -4.89 -0.03 -8.62
CA ALA A 93 -3.93 0.57 -9.55
C ALA A 93 -4.11 2.11 -9.69
N PRO A 94 -5.31 2.64 -10.00
CA PRO A 94 -5.51 4.08 -10.13
C PRO A 94 -5.30 4.84 -8.82
N ILE A 95 -5.68 4.27 -7.67
CA ILE A 95 -5.44 4.89 -6.36
C ILE A 95 -3.93 5.05 -6.11
N ILE A 96 -3.13 4.01 -6.35
CA ILE A 96 -1.68 4.05 -6.14
C ILE A 96 -1.05 5.17 -6.98
N ASN A 97 -1.39 5.23 -8.27
CA ASN A 97 -0.88 6.27 -9.16
C ASN A 97 -1.38 7.68 -8.78
N ALA A 98 -2.63 7.82 -8.33
CA ALA A 98 -3.15 9.08 -7.83
C ALA A 98 -2.41 9.56 -6.57
N VAL A 99 -2.09 8.64 -5.64
CA VAL A 99 -1.30 8.95 -4.44
C VAL A 99 0.12 9.38 -4.81
N PHE A 100 0.77 8.73 -5.78
CA PHE A 100 2.08 9.17 -6.28
C PHE A 100 2.03 10.55 -6.94
N ALA A 101 1.02 10.80 -7.79
CA ALA A 101 0.81 12.11 -8.40
C ALA A 101 0.62 13.21 -7.34
N PHE A 102 -0.25 12.96 -6.36
CA PHE A 102 -0.51 13.90 -5.27
C PHE A 102 0.72 14.13 -4.40
N GLY A 103 1.41 13.06 -4.00
CA GLY A 103 2.63 13.13 -3.19
C GLY A 103 3.74 13.92 -3.89
N LEU A 104 3.94 13.72 -5.20
CA LEU A 104 4.90 14.48 -5.98
C LEU A 104 4.48 15.94 -6.19
N ALA A 105 3.20 16.21 -6.41
CA ALA A 105 2.69 17.58 -6.54
C ALA A 105 2.87 18.37 -5.24
N MET A 106 2.64 17.72 -4.10
CA MET A 106 2.79 18.33 -2.77
C MET A 106 4.23 18.30 -2.24
N SER A 107 5.11 17.50 -2.83
CA SER A 107 6.49 17.36 -2.35
C SER A 107 7.25 18.68 -2.18
N PRO A 108 7.14 19.70 -3.06
CA PRO A 108 7.85 20.95 -2.83
C PRO A 108 7.32 21.74 -1.62
N LEU A 109 6.05 21.57 -1.24
CA LEU A 109 5.48 22.21 -0.05
C LEU A 109 6.03 21.60 1.24
N PHE A 110 6.15 20.27 1.28
CA PHE A 110 6.61 19.53 2.46
C PHE A 110 8.14 19.42 2.55
N LEU A 111 8.87 19.62 1.45
CA LEU A 111 10.34 19.51 1.39
C LEU A 111 11.04 20.85 1.17
N GLY A 112 10.45 21.95 1.66
CA GLY A 112 11.09 23.28 1.65
C GLY A 112 11.44 23.80 0.26
N GLY A 113 10.60 23.54 -0.73
CA GLY A 113 10.79 23.89 -2.14
C GLY A 113 11.52 22.84 -2.98
N THR A 114 12.02 21.76 -2.37
CA THR A 114 12.72 20.68 -3.10
C THR A 114 11.71 19.73 -3.74
N PRO A 115 11.68 19.58 -5.07
CA PRO A 115 10.78 18.62 -5.71
C PRO A 115 11.15 17.17 -5.35
N GLY A 116 10.16 16.30 -5.16
CA GLY A 116 10.36 14.91 -4.74
C GLY A 116 11.25 14.13 -5.69
N ILE A 117 11.13 14.37 -7.00
CA ILE A 117 11.99 13.77 -8.02
C ILE A 117 13.46 14.16 -7.84
N GLN A 118 13.76 15.39 -7.40
CA GLN A 118 15.13 15.81 -7.11
C GLN A 118 15.75 15.00 -5.97
N LYS A 119 14.97 14.62 -4.96
CA LYS A 119 15.46 13.78 -3.86
C LYS A 119 15.83 12.37 -4.32
N MET A 120 15.14 11.86 -5.34
CA MET A 120 15.37 10.52 -5.88
C MET A 120 16.48 10.49 -6.94
N LEU A 121 16.50 11.48 -7.84
CA LEU A 121 17.37 11.50 -9.02
C LEU A 121 18.54 12.49 -8.92
N GLY A 122 18.56 13.34 -7.88
CA GLY A 122 19.62 14.32 -7.63
C GLY A 122 21.04 13.75 -7.55
N PRO A 123 21.27 12.52 -7.07
CA PRO A 123 22.58 11.89 -7.15
C PRO A 123 23.06 11.61 -8.58
N ILE A 124 22.15 11.48 -9.56
CA ILE A 124 22.45 11.02 -10.93
C ILE A 124 22.50 12.20 -11.93
N PHE A 125 21.69 13.23 -11.72
CA PHE A 125 21.57 14.36 -12.63
C PHE A 125 21.91 15.68 -11.94
N GLU A 126 22.60 16.56 -12.65
CA GLU A 126 22.84 17.94 -12.24
C GLU A 126 21.91 18.88 -13.02
N MET A 127 20.91 19.44 -12.32
CA MET A 127 19.91 20.33 -12.93
C MET A 127 19.68 21.55 -12.04
N THR A 128 19.30 22.66 -12.66
CA THR A 128 18.90 23.88 -11.95
C THR A 128 17.57 23.68 -11.19
N PRO A 129 17.28 24.45 -10.12
CA PRO A 129 16.01 24.33 -9.39
C PRO A 129 14.75 24.44 -10.28
N LYS A 130 14.79 25.30 -11.31
CA LYS A 130 13.70 25.44 -12.29
C LYS A 130 13.51 24.17 -13.14
N GLN A 131 14.58 23.50 -13.51
CA GLN A 131 14.54 22.26 -14.28
C GLN A 131 14.04 21.09 -13.42
N TRP A 132 14.45 21.01 -12.15
CA TRP A 132 13.90 20.05 -11.20
C TRP A 132 12.39 20.21 -11.01
N MET A 133 11.91 21.45 -10.90
CA MET A 133 10.48 21.72 -10.78
C MET A 133 9.71 21.27 -12.04
N LYS A 134 10.24 21.56 -13.24
CA LYS A 134 9.64 21.09 -14.50
C LYS A 134 9.60 19.56 -14.58
N LEU A 135 10.70 18.89 -14.24
CA LEU A 135 10.76 17.43 -14.23
C LEU A 135 9.76 16.83 -13.24
N ASN A 136 9.61 17.43 -12.05
CA ASN A 136 8.63 17.00 -11.07
C ASN A 136 7.20 17.09 -11.62
N TRP A 137 6.84 18.19 -12.31
CA TRP A 137 5.53 18.32 -12.96
C TRP A 137 5.32 17.33 -14.11
N VAL A 138 6.37 16.96 -14.87
CA VAL A 138 6.29 15.89 -15.87
C VAL A 138 5.94 14.56 -15.21
N TRP A 139 6.56 14.23 -14.07
CA TRP A 139 6.25 13.02 -13.31
C TRP A 139 4.84 13.06 -12.70
N VAL A 140 4.42 14.20 -12.14
CA VAL A 140 3.03 14.38 -11.68
C VAL A 140 2.06 14.11 -12.84
N GLY A 141 2.30 14.72 -14.00
CA GLY A 141 1.49 14.49 -15.20
C GLY A 141 1.45 13.03 -15.64
N PHE A 142 2.59 12.32 -15.60
CA PHE A 142 2.66 10.90 -15.90
C PHE A 142 1.83 10.06 -14.92
N PHE A 143 2.00 10.24 -13.62
CA PHE A 143 1.23 9.50 -12.61
C PHE A 143 -0.26 9.83 -12.67
N THR A 144 -0.64 11.08 -12.94
CA THR A 144 -2.03 11.46 -13.19
C THR A 144 -2.58 10.79 -14.45
N LEU A 145 -1.82 10.76 -15.55
CA LEU A 145 -2.21 10.07 -16.78
C LEU A 145 -2.42 8.57 -16.53
N MET A 146 -1.49 7.92 -15.83
CA MET A 146 -1.61 6.50 -15.46
C MET A 146 -2.82 6.25 -14.57
N ALA A 147 -3.08 7.11 -13.59
CA ALA A 147 -4.27 7.00 -12.74
C ALA A 147 -5.57 7.12 -13.54
N VAL A 148 -5.64 8.05 -14.50
CA VAL A 148 -6.79 8.21 -15.39
C VAL A 148 -6.95 7.02 -16.32
N LEU A 149 -5.88 6.59 -17.01
CA LEU A 149 -5.92 5.44 -17.91
C LEU A 149 -6.36 4.18 -17.16
N GLN A 150 -5.78 3.90 -16.00
CA GLN A 150 -6.14 2.75 -15.18
C GLN A 150 -7.57 2.86 -14.66
N ALA A 151 -8.06 4.05 -14.31
CA ALA A 151 -9.46 4.25 -13.94
C ALA A 151 -10.41 4.01 -15.13
N LEU A 152 -10.05 4.43 -16.34
CA LEU A 152 -10.83 4.16 -17.55
C LEU A 152 -10.90 2.66 -17.85
N PHE A 153 -9.78 1.94 -17.80
CA PHE A 153 -9.77 0.48 -17.95
C PHE A 153 -10.47 -0.23 -16.78
N ALA A 154 -10.40 0.32 -15.57
CA ALA A 154 -11.06 -0.24 -14.40
C ALA A 154 -12.59 -0.11 -14.44
N PHE A 155 -13.15 0.99 -14.97
CA PHE A 155 -14.59 1.30 -14.83
C PHE A 155 -15.35 1.44 -16.14
N VAL A 156 -14.69 1.75 -17.26
CA VAL A 156 -15.33 1.97 -18.57
C VAL A 156 -15.02 0.81 -19.51
N TRP A 157 -13.75 0.42 -19.61
CA TRP A 157 -13.26 -0.63 -20.51
C TRP A 157 -12.83 -1.89 -19.74
N VAL A 158 -13.72 -2.37 -18.87
CA VAL A 158 -13.47 -3.47 -17.93
C VAL A 158 -12.96 -4.74 -18.63
N GLU A 159 -13.53 -5.07 -19.78
CA GLU A 159 -13.14 -6.25 -20.58
C GLU A 159 -11.65 -6.24 -20.97
N TYR A 160 -11.07 -5.05 -21.15
CA TYR A 160 -9.67 -4.89 -21.54
C TYR A 160 -8.74 -4.60 -20.35
N TRP A 161 -9.26 -4.55 -19.12
CA TRP A 161 -8.49 -4.19 -17.93
C TRP A 161 -7.27 -5.09 -17.70
N ALA A 162 -7.47 -6.41 -17.77
CA ALA A 162 -6.38 -7.37 -17.56
C ALA A 162 -5.29 -7.23 -18.64
N MET A 163 -5.69 -7.01 -19.90
CA MET A 163 -4.76 -6.81 -21.02
C MET A 163 -4.00 -5.49 -20.90
N PHE A 164 -4.68 -4.40 -20.50
CA PHE A 164 -4.05 -3.11 -20.27
C PHE A 164 -3.07 -3.17 -19.09
N THR A 165 -3.45 -3.81 -17.99
CA THR A 165 -2.56 -3.98 -16.83
C THR A 165 -1.34 -4.83 -17.18
N ALA A 166 -1.52 -5.89 -17.98
CA ALA A 166 -0.43 -6.78 -18.38
C ALA A 166 0.52 -6.13 -19.41
N PHE A 167 -0.01 -5.42 -20.41
CA PHE A 167 0.79 -4.94 -21.55
C PHE A 167 0.71 -3.42 -21.75
N GLY A 168 -0.45 -2.82 -21.56
CA GLY A 168 -0.67 -1.39 -21.70
C GLY A 168 0.21 -0.56 -20.76
N ASP A 169 0.25 -0.92 -19.47
CA ASP A 169 1.11 -0.27 -18.48
C ASP A 169 2.59 -0.31 -18.89
N MET A 170 3.05 -1.44 -19.43
CA MET A 170 4.43 -1.59 -19.91
C MET A 170 4.72 -0.69 -21.12
N ILE A 171 3.80 -0.64 -22.09
CA ILE A 171 3.96 0.19 -23.29
C ILE A 171 4.05 1.67 -22.91
N VAL A 172 3.12 2.15 -22.06
CA VAL A 172 3.11 3.54 -21.60
C VAL A 172 4.39 3.86 -20.82
N MET A 173 4.83 2.95 -19.96
CA MET A 173 6.07 3.11 -19.20
C MET A 173 7.32 3.18 -20.09
N VAL A 174 7.43 2.30 -21.09
CA VAL A 174 8.57 2.31 -22.03
C VAL A 174 8.61 3.61 -22.82
N VAL A 175 7.46 4.06 -23.35
CA VAL A 175 7.37 5.34 -24.07
C VAL A 175 7.79 6.51 -23.17
N PHE A 176 7.32 6.54 -21.93
CA PHE A 176 7.69 7.56 -20.95
C PHE A 176 9.19 7.53 -20.62
N MET A 177 9.77 6.35 -20.39
CA MET A 177 11.20 6.21 -20.11
C MET A 177 12.07 6.67 -21.29
N VAL A 178 11.70 6.33 -22.52
CA VAL A 178 12.44 6.77 -23.72
C VAL A 178 12.37 8.29 -23.87
N ALA A 179 11.18 8.88 -23.73
CA ALA A 179 10.99 10.33 -23.78
C ALA A 179 11.78 11.05 -22.69
N GLN A 180 11.71 10.54 -21.45
CA GLN A 180 12.45 11.07 -20.31
C GLN A 180 13.97 10.96 -20.52
N PHE A 181 14.48 9.80 -20.93
CA PHE A 181 15.91 9.61 -21.16
C PHE A 181 16.44 10.57 -22.23
N TRP A 182 15.69 10.75 -23.32
CA TRP A 182 16.04 11.70 -24.37
C TRP A 182 16.11 13.15 -23.87
N PHE A 183 15.23 13.53 -22.94
CA PHE A 183 15.25 14.83 -22.26
C PHE A 183 16.39 14.95 -21.24
N LEU A 184 16.68 13.89 -20.48
CA LEU A 184 17.64 13.91 -19.37
C LEU A 184 19.10 13.65 -19.78
N ARG A 185 19.36 13.08 -20.96
CA ARG A 185 20.72 12.74 -21.42
C ARG A 185 21.73 13.90 -21.36
N GLY A 186 21.26 15.15 -21.46
CA GLY A 186 22.09 16.35 -21.38
C GLY A 186 22.45 16.79 -19.95
N PHE A 187 21.80 16.21 -18.94
CA PHE A 187 21.94 16.61 -17.53
C PHE A 187 22.67 15.57 -16.67
N MET A 188 23.19 14.48 -17.26
CA MET A 188 23.93 13.47 -16.51
C MET A 188 25.17 14.08 -15.86
N ARG A 189 25.37 13.77 -14.59
CA ARG A 189 26.54 14.21 -13.81
C ARG A 189 27.84 13.74 -14.45
N LYS A 190 28.82 14.63 -14.58
CA LYS A 190 30.13 14.33 -15.20
C LYS A 190 31.16 13.76 -14.22
N ASP A 191 30.91 13.89 -12.92
CA ASP A 191 31.73 13.41 -11.80
C ASP A 191 31.53 11.90 -11.49
N ILE A 192 30.56 11.23 -12.12
CA ILE A 192 30.31 9.78 -11.99
C ILE A 192 31.01 8.98 -13.12
N LYS A 193 32.11 9.49 -13.67
CA LYS A 193 33.02 8.73 -14.54
C LYS A 193 34.36 8.55 -13.84
#